data_AF-A0A5C4WSK0-F1
#
_entry.id   AF-A0A5C4WSK0-F1
#
_cell.length_a   1.000
_cell.length_b   1.000
_cell.length_c   1.000
_cell.angle_alpha   90.00
_cell.angle_beta   90.00
_cell.angle_gamma   90.00
#
_symmetry.space_group_name_H-M   'P 1'
#
loop_
_entity.id
_entity.type
_entity.pdbx_description
1 polymer ?
#
loop_
_entity_poly.entity_id
_entity_poly.type
_entity_poly.pdbx_seq_one_letter_code
_entity_poly.pdbx_strand_id
1 'polypeptide(L)' 'MLLFQKHGVNPLAGCLPLFIQMPILIGFYHAIMRTEEIARHNFLWFDLGEKDPFFILPLVAGVTTFIQQKMMMAGT' A
#
# COMPACT_ATOMS: atom_id res chain seq x y z
N MET A 1 11.99 -13.83 -24.43
CA MET A 1 12.49 -12.43 -24.28
C MET A 1 12.53 -11.65 -25.58
N LEU A 2 12.81 -12.28 -26.74
CA LEU A 2 12.82 -11.60 -28.05
C LEU A 2 11.55 -10.79 -28.37
N LEU A 3 10.36 -11.27 -27.97
CA LEU A 3 9.11 -10.52 -28.18
C LEU A 3 9.05 -9.22 -27.36
N PHE A 4 9.41 -9.27 -26.07
CA PHE A 4 9.46 -8.09 -25.20
C PHE A 4 10.55 -7.11 -25.62
N GLN A 5 11.73 -7.61 -26.02
CA GLN A 5 12.82 -6.79 -26.53
C GLN A 5 12.45 -6.08 -27.85
N LYS A 6 11.76 -6.76 -28.77
CA LYS A 6 11.27 -6.16 -30.03
C LYS A 6 10.28 -5.01 -29.79
N HIS A 7 9.52 -5.06 -28.70
CA HIS A 7 8.54 -4.03 -28.34
C HIS A 7 9.03 -3.07 -27.24
N GLY A 8 10.30 -3.18 -26.82
CA GLY A 8 10.88 -2.33 -25.77
C GLY A 8 10.22 -2.47 -24.38
N VAL A 9 9.53 -3.58 -24.11
CA VAL A 9 8.78 -3.80 -22.87
C VAL A 9 9.68 -4.40 -21.79
N ASN A 10 9.73 -3.78 -20.60
CA ASN A 10 10.44 -4.32 -19.46
C ASN A 10 9.56 -5.32 -18.67
N PRO A 11 9.90 -6.62 -18.62
CA PRO A 11 9.10 -7.62 -17.90
C PRO A 11 9.05 -7.40 -16.39
N LEU A 12 9.96 -6.61 -15.81
CA LEU A 12 9.99 -6.27 -14.38
C LEU A 12 9.25 -4.97 -14.04
N ALA A 13 8.66 -4.28 -15.02
CA ALA A 13 7.95 -3.03 -14.77
C ALA A 13 6.80 -3.19 -13.76
N GLY A 14 6.20 -4.37 -13.66
CA GLY A 14 5.14 -4.66 -12.68
C GLY A 14 5.61 -4.78 -11.22
N CYS A 15 6.86 -5.17 -10.97
CA CYS A 15 7.39 -5.32 -9.60
C CYS A 15 8.20 -4.10 -9.11
N LEU A 16 8.63 -3.22 -10.03
CA LEU A 16 9.34 -1.98 -9.69
C LEU A 16 8.59 -1.10 -8.66
N PRO A 17 7.26 -0.92 -8.74
CA PRO A 17 6.52 -0.16 -7.75
C PRO A 17 6.62 -0.75 -6.34
N LEU A 18 6.65 -2.09 -6.22
CA LEU A 18 6.74 -2.76 -4.92
C LEU A 18 8.08 -2.45 -4.23
N PHE A 19 9.17 -2.41 -4.98
CA PHE A 19 10.49 -2.06 -4.44
C PHE A 19 10.56 -0.64 -3.90
N ILE A 20 9.88 0.31 -4.56
CA ILE A 20 9.83 1.70 -4.11
C ILE A 20 8.83 1.85 -2.94
N GLN A 21 7.73 1.11 -2.97
CA GLN A 21 6.68 1.16 -1.96
C GLN A 21 7.14 0.63 -0.59
N MET A 22 7.96 -0.42 -0.56
CA MET A 22 8.40 -1.05 0.70
C MET A 22 9.17 -0.08 1.62
N PRO A 23 10.20 0.65 1.16
CA PRO A 23 10.86 1.68 1.96
C PRO A 23 9.93 2.79 2.45
N ILE A 24 8.99 3.23 1.62
CA ILE A 24 8.03 4.28 1.98
C ILE A 24 7.13 3.80 3.13
N LEU A 25 6.62 2.56 3.03
CA LEU A 25 5.76 1.97 4.06
C LEU A 25 6.52 1.79 5.38
N ILE A 26 7.76 1.31 5.34
CA ILE A 26 8.62 1.16 6.52
C ILE A 26 8.91 2.54 7.15
N GLY A 27 9.19 3.55 6.33
CA GLY A 27 9.42 4.93 6.79
C GLY A 27 8.20 5.49 7.51
N PHE A 28 7.01 5.31 6.94
CA PHE A 28 5.77 5.77 7.55
C PHE A 28 5.43 5.02 8.84
N TYR A 29 5.62 3.70 8.88
CA TYR A 29 5.46 2.89 10.09
C TYR A 29 6.35 3.39 11.23
N HIS A 30 7.64 3.62 10.95
CA HIS A 30 8.56 4.15 11.95
C HIS A 30 8.26 5.59 12.35
N ALA A 31 7.78 6.43 11.44
CA ALA A 31 7.37 7.80 11.76
C ALA A 31 6.22 7.80 12.77
N ILE A 32 5.19 6.97 12.57
CA ILE A 32 4.07 6.85 13.51
C ILE A 32 4.54 6.28 14.85
N MET A 33 5.28 5.17 14.84
CA MET A 33 5.67 4.51 16.10
C MET A 33 6.67 5.30 16.95
N ARG A 34 7.54 6.11 16.32
CA ARG A 34 8.54 6.91 17.06
C ARG A 34 8.01 8.23 17.57
N THR A 35 6.89 8.71 17.04
CA THR A 35 6.25 9.95 17.50
C THR A 35 5.16 9.60 18.51
N GLU A 36 5.48 9.68 19.80
CA GLU A 36 4.55 9.30 20.88
C GLU A 36 3.20 10.02 20.81
N GLU A 37 3.22 11.31 20.46
CA GLU A 37 2.02 12.14 20.27
C GLU A 37 1.07 11.58 19.23
N ILE A 38 1.60 10.98 18.14
CA ILE A 38 0.80 10.38 17.07
C ILE A 38 0.40 8.96 17.46
N ALA A 39 1.32 8.18 18.01
CA ALA A 39 1.08 6.79 18.38
C ALA A 39 -0.07 6.65 19.40
N ARG A 40 -0.22 7.59 20.32
CA ARG A 40 -1.29 7.60 21.33
C ARG A 40 -2.53 8.37 20.90
N HIS A 41 -2.54 8.93 19.69
CA HIS A 41 -3.67 9.70 19.21
C HIS A 41 -4.79 8.76 18.75
N ASN A 42 -6.02 9.11 19.12
CA ASN A 42 -7.21 8.43 18.65
C ASN A 42 -7.71 9.10 17.36
N PHE A 43 -8.06 8.30 16.36
CA PHE A 43 -8.74 8.78 15.16
C PHE A 43 -9.93 7.91 14.83
N LEU A 44 -11.11 8.54 14.78
CA LEU A 44 -12.40 7.90 14.58
C LEU A 44 -12.73 6.83 15.64
N TRP A 45 -12.39 5.57 15.37
CA TRP A 45 -12.71 4.42 16.22
C TRP A 45 -11.47 3.60 16.63
N PHE A 46 -10.27 4.03 16.26
CA PHE A 46 -9.01 3.31 16.51
C PHE A 46 -7.88 4.27 16.91
N ASP A 47 -6.87 3.74 17.59
CA ASP A 47 -5.65 4.48 17.92
C ASP A 47 -4.57 4.24 16.86
N LEU A 48 -3.85 5.28 16.45
CA LEU A 48 -2.92 5.19 15.31
C LEU A 48 -1.70 4.30 15.57
N GLY A 49 -1.28 4.19 16.84
CA GLY A 49 -0.13 3.37 17.24
C GLY A 49 -0.46 1.91 17.54
N GLU A 50 -1.75 1.54 17.57
CA GLU A 50 -2.19 0.18 17.88
C GLU A 50 -2.91 -0.47 16.69
N LYS A 51 -3.12 -1.78 16.78
CA LYS A 51 -3.92 -2.50 15.80
C LYS A 51 -5.39 -2.06 15.90
N ASP A 52 -6.08 -1.94 14.78
CA ASP A 52 -7.52 -1.68 14.77
C ASP A 52 -8.27 -2.82 15.50
N PRO A 53 -8.99 -2.53 16.60
CA PRO A 53 -9.70 -3.55 17.39
C PRO A 53 -10.75 -4.32 16.59
N PHE A 54 -11.37 -3.68 15.60
CA PHE A 54 -12.48 -4.25 14.83
C PHE A 54 -12.07 -4.72 13.43
N PHE A 55 -10.79 -4.55 13.05
CA PHE A 55 -10.26 -4.87 11.71
C PHE A 55 -11.05 -4.23 10.54
N ILE A 56 -11.75 -3.13 10.80
CA ILE A 56 -12.53 -2.40 9.79
C ILE A 56 -11.56 -1.76 8.79
N LEU A 57 -10.48 -1.15 9.27
CA LEU A 57 -9.54 -0.43 8.43
C LEU A 57 -8.78 -1.35 7.45
N PRO A 58 -8.23 -2.51 7.85
CA PRO A 58 -7.66 -3.48 6.91
C PRO A 58 -8.66 -3.98 5.86
N LEU A 59 -9.92 -4.19 6.27
CA LEU A 59 -10.97 -4.64 5.35
C LEU A 59 -11.30 -3.55 4.32
N VAL A 60 -11.47 -2.30 4.75
CA VAL A 60 -11.67 -1.15 3.86
C VAL A 60 -10.49 -1.01 2.89
N ALA A 61 -9.26 -1.06 3.40
CA ALA A 61 -8.05 -0.96 2.56
C ALA A 61 -7.98 -2.09 1.51
N GLY A 62 -8.34 -3.32 1.89
CA GLY A 62 -8.40 -4.46 0.97
C GLY A 62 -9.46 -4.28 -0.11
N VAL A 63 -10.66 -3.86 0.27
CA VAL A 63 -11.78 -3.62 -0.67
C VAL A 63 -11.43 -2.48 -1.63
N THR A 64 -10.91 -1.35 -1.15
CA THR A 64 -10.53 -0.23 -2.01
C THR A 64 -9.40 -0.61 -2.96
N THR A 65 -8.41 -1.38 -2.49
CA THR A 65 -7.31 -1.87 -3.33
C THR A 65 -7.83 -2.80 -4.41
N PHE A 66 -8.76 -3.71 -4.09
CA PHE A 66 -9.39 -4.59 -5.07
C PHE A 66 -10.16 -3.81 -6.14
N ILE A 67 -10.93 -2.79 -5.73
CA ILE A 67 -11.64 -1.91 -6.66
C ILE A 67 -10.64 -1.17 -7.56
N GLN A 68 -9.57 -0.62 -6.99
CA GLN A 68 -8.51 0.05 -7.74
C GLN A 68 -7.88 -0.88 -8.79
N GLN A 69 -7.57 -2.13 -8.41
CA GLN A 69 -7.02 -3.13 -9.32
C GLN A 69 -8.01 -3.45 -10.45
N LYS A 70 -9.29 -3.65 -10.14
CA LYS A 70 -10.36 -3.87 -11.13
C LYS A 70 -10.46 -2.71 -12.12
N MET A 71 -10.40 -1.47 -11.64
CA MET A 71 -10.45 -0.27 -12.50
C MET A 71 -9.23 -0.17 -13.42
N MET A 72 -8.03 -0.47 -12.90
CA MET A 72 -6.80 -0.48 -13.69
C MET A 72 -6.81 -1.55 -14.80
N MET A 73 -7.47 -2.70 -14.56
CA MET A 73 -7.59 -3.77 -15.55
C MET A 73 -8.71 -3.53 -16.58
N ALA A 74 -9.73 -2.73 -16.25
CA ALA A 74 -10.85 -2.45 -17.15
C ALA A 74 -10.50 -1.46 -18.29
N GLY A 75 -9.34 -0.80 -18.22
CA GLY A 75 -8.87 0.19 -19.19
C GLY A 75 -7.99 -0.37 -20.33
N THR A 76 -7.98 -1.69 -20.54
CA THR A 76 -7.27 -2.39 -21.62
C THR A 76 -8.21 -3.30 -22.37
#